data_AF-D7WDH7-F1
#
_entry.id   AF-D7WDH7-F1
#
_cell.length_a   1.000
_cell.length_b   1.000
_cell.length_c   1.000
_cell.angle_alpha   90.00
_cell.angle_beta   90.00
_cell.angle_gamma   90.00
#
_symmetry.space_group_name_H-M   'P 1'
#
loop_
_entity.id
_entity.type
_entity.pdbx_description
1 polymer ?
#
loop_
_entity_poly.entity_id
_entity_poly.type
_entity_poly.pdbx_seq_one_letter_code
_entity_poly.pdbx_strand_id
1 'polypeptide(L)'
;MTMNPSASEAREMLARANTLSRNAARFPLSWIGYIMLCAAGPLYLIASYFNGGGPPPPIVWAVIGAWVFFGMNSSAIFGALSGPAPKGFGARWGVMIGLWGIMWGFSLLGPSITSGQLVLQSYVYLGLALAGPVWDYASLRVQRMK
;
A
#
# COMPACT_ATOMS: atom_id res chain seq x y z
N MET A 1 35.89 24.20 18.33
CA MET A 1 34.63 24.52 19.03
C MET A 1 33.52 24.55 17.99
N THR A 2 32.65 23.55 17.97
CA THR A 2 31.41 23.61 17.17
C THR A 2 30.47 24.56 17.89
N MET A 3 30.34 25.78 17.38
CA MET A 3 29.34 26.73 17.85
C MET A 3 27.97 26.09 17.64
N ASN A 4 27.25 25.80 18.74
CA ASN A 4 25.87 25.34 18.61
C ASN A 4 25.09 26.47 17.91
N PRO A 5 24.31 26.16 16.85
CA PRO A 5 23.55 27.17 16.14
C PRO A 5 22.63 27.89 17.10
N SER A 6 22.50 29.21 16.93
CA SER A 6 21.52 29.99 17.67
C SER A 6 20.10 29.46 17.38
N ALA A 7 19.16 29.67 18.31
CA ALA A 7 17.80 29.17 18.14
C ALA A 7 17.12 29.72 16.86
N SER A 8 17.48 30.92 16.41
CA SER A 8 17.03 31.51 15.14
C SER A 8 17.62 30.80 13.93
N GLU A 9 18.92 30.52 13.92
CA GLU A 9 19.60 29.80 12.84
C GLU A 9 19.08 28.37 12.72
N ALA A 10 18.85 27.70 13.85
CA ALA A 10 18.24 26.37 13.87
C ALA A 10 16.83 26.36 13.26
N ARG A 11 16.01 27.38 13.54
CA ARG A 11 14.67 27.53 12.92
C ARG A 11 14.76 27.76 11.42
N GLU A 12 15.70 28.59 10.97
CA GLU A 12 15.90 28.86 9.55
C GLU A 12 16.38 27.62 8.79
N MET A 13 17.32 26.86 9.38
CA MET A 13 17.80 25.59 8.84
C MET A 13 16.66 24.57 8.71
N LEU A 14 15.81 24.43 9.73
CA LEU A 14 14.63 23.57 9.68
C LEU A 14 13.62 24.02 8.62
N ALA A 15 13.37 25.32 8.50
CA ALA A 15 12.48 25.86 7.48
C ALA A 15 12.99 25.55 6.07
N ARG A 16 14.29 25.77 5.83
CA ARG A 16 14.94 25.47 4.55
C ARG A 16 14.92 23.98 4.22
N ALA A 17 15.22 23.13 5.19
CA ALA A 17 15.15 21.68 5.04
C ALA A 17 13.73 21.20 4.72
N ASN A 18 12.71 21.80 5.34
CA ASN A 18 11.30 21.48 5.11
C ASN A 18 10.86 21.87 3.69
N THR A 19 11.30 23.03 3.20
CA THR A 19 11.05 23.46 1.81
C THR A 19 11.75 22.54 0.79
N LEU A 20 13.02 22.19 1.03
CA LEU A 20 13.77 21.26 0.19
C LEU A 20 13.12 19.88 0.16
N SER A 21 12.72 19.34 1.31
CA SER A 21 12.05 18.05 1.43
C SER A 21 10.73 18.02 0.65
N ARG A 22 9.90 19.06 0.75
CA ARG A 22 8.66 19.19 -0.02
C ARG A 22 8.90 19.22 -1.53
N ASN A 23 9.91 19.97 -1.98
CA ASN A 23 10.21 20.11 -3.41
C ASN A 23 10.82 18.82 -3.98
N ALA A 24 11.59 18.08 -3.18
CA ALA A 24 12.17 16.80 -3.55
C ALA A 24 11.17 15.63 -3.46
N ALA A 25 10.02 15.82 -2.81
CA ALA A 25 9.04 14.76 -2.59
C ALA A 25 8.45 14.22 -3.91
N ARG A 26 8.50 12.89 -4.05
CA ARG A 26 8.00 12.17 -5.23
C ARG A 26 6.88 11.20 -4.86
N PHE A 27 6.15 10.76 -5.88
CA PHE A 27 5.17 9.69 -5.70
C PHE A 27 5.86 8.40 -5.25
N PRO A 28 5.44 7.78 -4.13
CA PRO A 28 6.09 6.59 -3.61
C PRO A 28 5.71 5.37 -4.46
N LEU A 29 6.71 4.68 -5.01
CA LEU A 29 6.52 3.52 -5.89
C LEU A 29 6.14 2.24 -5.14
N SER A 30 6.22 2.24 -3.82
CA SER A 30 5.78 1.15 -2.93
C SER A 30 4.31 0.75 -3.14
N TRP A 31 3.49 1.65 -3.69
CA TRP A 31 2.11 1.37 -4.06
C TRP A 31 1.96 0.29 -5.14
N ILE A 32 2.97 0.10 -5.99
CA ILE A 32 2.96 -0.99 -6.99
C ILE A 32 2.86 -2.34 -6.28
N GLY A 33 3.69 -2.57 -5.26
CA GLY A 33 3.62 -3.80 -4.46
C GLY A 33 2.30 -3.93 -3.70
N TYR A 34 1.73 -2.83 -3.23
CA TYR A 34 0.44 -2.84 -2.55
C TYR A 34 -0.72 -3.21 -3.49
N ILE A 35 -0.70 -2.73 -4.74
CA ILE A 35 -1.67 -3.15 -5.76
C ILE A 35 -1.58 -4.65 -6.03
N MET A 36 -0.36 -5.20 -6.07
CA MET A 36 -0.15 -6.65 -6.17
C MET A 36 -0.72 -7.40 -4.96
N LEU A 37 -0.55 -6.88 -3.73
CA LEU A 37 -1.19 -7.45 -2.54
C LEU A 37 -2.72 -7.46 -2.66
N CYS A 38 -3.32 -6.38 -3.14
CA CYS A 38 -4.77 -6.31 -3.34
C CYS A 38 -5.28 -7.31 -4.39
N ALA A 39 -4.47 -7.65 -5.40
CA ALA A 39 -4.82 -8.64 -6.41
C ALA A 39 -4.89 -10.08 -5.86
N ALA A 40 -4.17 -10.39 -4.78
CA ALA A 40 -4.21 -11.71 -4.14
C ALA A 40 -5.62 -12.05 -3.61
N GLY A 41 -6.37 -11.06 -3.12
CA GLY A 41 -7.72 -11.19 -2.58
C GLY A 41 -8.69 -11.81 -3.59
N PRO A 42 -8.98 -11.13 -4.71
CA PRO A 42 -9.84 -11.66 -5.77
C PRO A 42 -9.40 -13.03 -6.29
N LEU A 43 -8.09 -13.30 -6.41
CA LEU A 43 -7.58 -14.61 -6.82
C LEU A 43 -7.99 -15.71 -5.84
N TYR A 44 -7.84 -15.47 -4.53
CA TYR A 44 -8.30 -16.39 -3.49
C TYR A 44 -9.82 -16.59 -3.55
N LEU A 45 -10.58 -15.50 -3.69
CA LEU A 45 -12.04 -15.56 -3.72
C LEU A 45 -12.55 -16.37 -4.93
N ILE A 46 -11.96 -16.17 -6.11
CA ILE A 46 -12.28 -16.93 -7.33
C ILE A 46 -12.00 -18.42 -7.10
N ALA A 47 -10.81 -18.76 -6.59
CA ALA A 47 -10.46 -20.16 -6.35
C ALA A 47 -11.38 -20.83 -5.33
N SER A 48 -11.77 -20.09 -4.28
CA SER A 48 -12.68 -20.56 -3.23
C SER A 48 -14.12 -20.71 -3.75
N TYR A 49 -14.55 -19.88 -4.70
CA TYR A 49 -15.88 -19.96 -5.32
C TYR A 49 -16.03 -21.20 -6.21
N PHE A 50 -14.99 -21.57 -6.96
CA PHE A 50 -15.01 -22.73 -7.88
C PHE A 50 -14.66 -24.08 -7.23
N ASN A 51 -14.63 -24.15 -5.89
CA ASN A 51 -14.15 -25.30 -5.14
C ASN A 51 -14.80 -26.62 -5.59
N GLY A 52 -14.03 -27.45 -6.33
CA GLY A 52 -14.48 -28.71 -6.95
C GLY A 52 -14.18 -28.84 -8.47
N GLY A 53 -14.01 -27.73 -9.20
CA GLY A 53 -13.68 -27.74 -10.64
C GLY A 53 -12.35 -27.08 -11.01
N GLY A 54 -11.62 -26.57 -10.00
CA GLY A 54 -10.39 -25.80 -10.18
C GLY A 54 -9.09 -26.57 -9.93
N PRO A 55 -7.92 -25.89 -10.04
CA PRO A 55 -6.62 -26.46 -9.72
C PRO A 55 -6.56 -27.00 -8.28
N PRO A 56 -5.72 -28.02 -8.01
CA PRO A 56 -5.51 -28.54 -6.66
C PRO A 56 -5.19 -27.43 -5.64
N PRO A 57 -5.70 -27.53 -4.40
CA PRO A 57 -5.51 -26.50 -3.36
C PRO A 57 -4.05 -26.04 -3.17
N PRO A 58 -3.02 -26.91 -3.22
CA PRO A 58 -1.63 -26.47 -3.09
C PRO A 58 -1.19 -25.48 -4.19
N ILE A 59 -1.67 -25.65 -5.43
CA ILE A 59 -1.33 -24.77 -6.55
C ILE A 59 -1.97 -23.39 -6.34
N VAL A 60 -3.23 -23.37 -5.91
CA VAL A 60 -3.96 -22.14 -5.56
C VAL A 60 -3.19 -21.35 -4.49
N TRP A 61 -2.80 -22.02 -3.40
CA TRP A 61 -2.04 -21.40 -2.32
C TRP A 61 -0.65 -20.93 -2.77
N ALA A 62 0.03 -21.66 -3.65
CA ALA A 62 1.32 -21.24 -4.20
C ALA A 62 1.20 -19.95 -5.03
N VAL A 63 0.18 -19.83 -5.88
CA VAL A 63 -0.06 -18.63 -6.69
C VAL A 63 -0.40 -17.44 -5.80
N ILE A 64 -1.33 -17.61 -4.86
CA ILE A 64 -1.71 -16.57 -3.90
C ILE A 64 -0.50 -16.13 -3.06
N GLY A 65 0.25 -17.12 -2.56
CA GLY A 65 1.47 -16.89 -1.79
C GLY A 65 2.52 -16.11 -2.58
N ALA A 66 2.66 -16.39 -3.88
CA ALA A 66 3.54 -15.61 -4.76
C ALA A 66 3.08 -14.14 -4.86
N TRP A 67 1.80 -13.88 -5.08
CA TRP A 67 1.28 -12.50 -5.12
C TRP A 67 1.49 -11.75 -3.80
N VAL A 68 1.26 -12.41 -2.67
CA VAL A 68 1.49 -11.83 -1.33
C VAL A 68 2.98 -11.56 -1.11
N PHE A 69 3.84 -12.55 -1.40
CA PHE A 69 5.29 -12.44 -1.24
C PHE A 69 5.87 -11.35 -2.13
N PHE A 70 5.60 -11.38 -3.44
CA PHE A 70 6.10 -10.37 -4.37
C PHE A 70 5.49 -9.00 -4.10
N GLY A 71 4.23 -8.91 -3.69
CA GLY A 71 3.61 -7.64 -3.30
C GLY A 71 4.32 -6.99 -2.12
N MET A 72 4.57 -7.76 -1.06
CA MET A 72 5.28 -7.26 0.13
C MET A 72 6.73 -6.85 -0.19
N ASN A 73 7.48 -7.72 -0.88
CA ASN A 73 8.86 -7.45 -1.25
C ASN A 73 8.98 -6.26 -2.21
N SER A 74 8.10 -6.17 -3.21
CA SER A 74 8.08 -5.04 -4.15
C SER A 74 7.73 -3.73 -3.45
N SER A 75 6.80 -3.74 -2.48
CA SER A 75 6.52 -2.55 -1.67
C SER A 75 7.74 -2.08 -0.89
N ALA A 76 8.50 -3.00 -0.30
CA ALA A 76 9.72 -2.68 0.44
C ALA A 76 10.84 -2.18 -0.50
N ILE A 77 11.11 -2.90 -1.60
CA ILE A 77 12.15 -2.55 -2.57
C ILE A 77 11.83 -1.21 -3.23
N PHE A 78 10.62 -1.02 -3.77
CA PHE A 78 10.24 0.24 -4.39
C PHE A 78 10.13 1.38 -3.38
N GLY A 79 9.82 1.09 -2.12
CA GLY A 79 9.92 2.06 -1.02
C GLY A 79 11.36 2.51 -0.81
N ALA A 80 12.30 1.57 -0.72
CA ALA A 80 13.73 1.85 -0.53
C ALA A 80 14.37 2.56 -1.73
N LEU A 81 13.94 2.24 -2.94
CA LEU A 81 14.43 2.87 -4.18
C LEU A 81 13.72 4.19 -4.52
N SER A 82 12.59 4.49 -3.86
CA SER A 82 11.89 5.74 -4.11
C SER A 82 12.64 6.92 -3.50
N GLY A 83 12.58 8.08 -4.16
CA GLY A 83 13.08 9.34 -3.62
C GLY A 83 12.33 9.73 -2.34
N PRO A 84 12.64 10.90 -1.76
CA PRO A 84 11.99 11.37 -0.54
C PRO A 84 10.46 11.26 -0.63
N ALA A 85 9.86 10.49 0.28
CA ALA A 85 8.42 10.28 0.29
C ALA A 85 7.70 11.51 0.87
N PRO A 86 6.45 11.79 0.45
CA PRO A 86 5.66 12.85 1.03
C PRO A 86 5.50 12.67 2.54
N LYS A 87 5.45 13.79 3.28
CA LYS A 87 5.27 13.76 4.72
C LYS A 87 4.02 12.94 5.09
N GLY A 88 4.18 12.04 6.07
CA GLY A 88 3.12 11.14 6.53
C GLY A 88 2.88 9.90 5.67
N PHE A 89 3.72 9.64 4.65
CA PHE A 89 3.61 8.45 3.80
C PHE A 89 3.52 7.15 4.61
N GLY A 90 4.47 6.91 5.52
CA GLY A 90 4.52 5.66 6.29
C GLY A 90 3.24 5.39 7.10
N ALA A 91 2.62 6.44 7.67
CA ALA A 91 1.35 6.30 8.39
C ALA A 91 0.21 5.90 7.44
N ARG A 92 0.11 6.55 6.27
CA ARG A 92 -0.92 6.21 5.26
C ARG A 92 -0.72 4.80 4.72
N TRP A 93 0.52 4.42 4.42
CA TRP A 93 0.84 3.07 3.97
C TRP A 93 0.48 2.01 5.02
N GLY A 94 0.83 2.25 6.29
CA GLY A 94 0.48 1.37 7.40
C GLY A 94 -1.03 1.20 7.58
N VAL A 95 -1.81 2.28 7.46
CA VAL A 95 -3.28 2.21 7.47
C VAL A 95 -3.81 1.32 6.35
N MET A 96 -3.30 1.50 5.12
CA MET A 96 -3.75 0.71 3.97
C MET A 96 -3.41 -0.78 4.12
N ILE A 97 -2.23 -1.12 4.66
CA ILE A 97 -1.88 -2.52 4.99
C ILE A 97 -2.81 -3.09 6.06
N GLY A 98 -3.15 -2.30 7.08
CA GLY A 98 -4.12 -2.72 8.09
C GLY A 98 -5.49 -3.02 7.49
N LEU A 99 -6.00 -2.14 6.63
CA LEU A 99 -7.27 -2.34 5.92
C LEU A 99 -7.23 -3.57 5.00
N TRP A 100 -6.12 -3.77 4.28
CA TRP A 100 -5.90 -4.96 3.47
C TRP A 100 -5.91 -6.23 4.33
N GLY A 101 -5.22 -6.23 5.47
CA GLY A 101 -5.16 -7.39 6.37
C GLY A 101 -6.52 -7.75 6.99
N ILE A 102 -7.33 -6.74 7.34
CA ILE A 102 -8.71 -6.94 7.79
C ILE A 102 -9.54 -7.59 6.68
N MET A 103 -9.47 -7.04 5.47
CA MET A 103 -10.21 -7.59 4.32
C MET A 103 -9.77 -9.02 4.00
N TRP A 104 -8.47 -9.28 4.04
CA TRP A 104 -7.90 -10.62 3.87
C TRP A 104 -8.45 -11.62 4.89
N GLY A 105 -8.50 -11.24 6.17
CA GLY A 105 -9.09 -12.08 7.21
C GLY A 105 -10.55 -12.43 6.94
N PHE A 106 -11.36 -11.47 6.49
CA PHE A 106 -12.75 -11.73 6.10
C PHE A 106 -12.88 -12.68 4.92
N SER A 107 -11.95 -12.64 3.96
CA SER A 107 -11.93 -13.59 2.85
C SER A 107 -11.72 -15.03 3.35
N LEU A 108 -10.94 -15.24 4.41
CA LEU A 108 -10.64 -16.57 4.96
C LEU A 108 -11.77 -17.20 5.79
N LEU A 109 -12.67 -16.40 6.38
CA LEU A 109 -13.63 -16.86 7.40
C LEU A 109 -14.96 -17.44 6.85
N GLY A 110 -15.09 -17.64 5.53
CA GLY A 110 -16.35 -18.06 4.90
C GLY A 110 -16.41 -19.56 4.56
N PRO A 111 -17.37 -20.34 5.10
CA PRO A 111 -17.52 -21.76 4.75
C PRO A 111 -18.03 -22.01 3.32
N SER A 112 -18.57 -20.99 2.65
CA SER A 112 -18.86 -20.98 1.21
C SER A 112 -18.99 -19.54 0.71
N ILE A 113 -18.23 -19.19 -0.33
CA ILE A 113 -18.29 -17.86 -0.93
C ILE A 113 -19.44 -17.84 -1.94
N THR A 114 -20.39 -16.95 -1.75
CA THR A 114 -21.45 -16.70 -2.75
C THR A 114 -20.93 -15.82 -3.89
N SER A 115 -21.56 -15.87 -5.06
CA SER A 115 -21.21 -15.00 -6.20
C SER A 115 -21.31 -13.51 -5.85
N GLY A 116 -22.32 -13.13 -5.06
CA GLY A 116 -22.46 -11.76 -4.56
C GLY A 116 -21.30 -11.33 -3.65
N GLN A 117 -20.87 -12.20 -2.72
CA GLN A 117 -19.71 -11.93 -1.87
C GLN A 117 -18.41 -11.83 -2.66
N LEU A 118 -18.21 -12.70 -3.65
CA LEU A 118 -17.06 -12.66 -4.57
C LEU A 118 -16.97 -11.30 -5.26
N VAL A 119 -18.06 -10.85 -5.90
CA VAL A 119 -18.09 -9.59 -6.64
C VAL A 119 -17.88 -8.40 -5.70
N LEU A 120 -18.62 -8.37 -4.57
CA LEU A 120 -18.52 -7.27 -3.61
C LEU A 120 -17.12 -7.13 -3.03
N GLN A 121 -16.54 -8.22 -2.51
CA GLN A 121 -15.18 -8.16 -1.94
C GLN A 121 -14.13 -7.84 -3.01
N SER A 122 -14.31 -8.29 -4.27
CA SER A 122 -13.42 -7.91 -5.36
C SER A 122 -13.42 -6.39 -5.61
N TYR A 123 -14.58 -5.75 -5.56
CA TYR A 123 -14.67 -4.28 -5.62
C TYR A 123 -14.03 -3.61 -4.41
N VAL A 124 -14.12 -4.18 -3.22
CA VAL A 124 -13.44 -3.64 -2.04
C VAL A 124 -11.92 -3.72 -2.21
N TYR A 125 -11.36 -4.84 -2.68
CA TYR A 125 -9.93 -4.95 -2.98
C TYR A 125 -9.48 -3.96 -4.05
N LEU A 126 -10.28 -3.74 -5.10
CA LEU A 126 -9.99 -2.74 -6.12
C LEU A 126 -10.03 -1.32 -5.55
N GLY A 127 -11.03 -1.01 -4.73
CA GLY A 127 -11.14 0.27 -4.03
C GLY A 127 -9.94 0.51 -3.12
N LEU A 128 -9.52 -0.50 -2.37
CA LEU A 128 -8.30 -0.45 -1.56
C LEU A 128 -7.06 -0.20 -2.41
N ALA A 129 -6.90 -0.93 -3.53
CA ALA A 129 -5.76 -0.78 -4.45
C ALA A 129 -5.60 0.65 -4.97
N LEU A 130 -6.70 1.39 -5.14
CA LEU A 130 -6.70 2.76 -5.64
C LEU A 130 -6.66 3.82 -4.53
N ALA A 131 -7.29 3.57 -3.39
CA ALA A 131 -7.45 4.58 -2.33
C ALA A 131 -6.12 5.06 -1.76
N GLY A 132 -5.16 4.16 -1.51
CA GLY A 132 -3.82 4.52 -1.04
C GLY A 132 -3.06 5.42 -2.01
N PRO A 133 -2.85 5.00 -3.27
CA PRO A 133 -2.25 5.82 -4.32
C PRO A 133 -2.91 7.19 -4.50
N VAL A 134 -4.24 7.24 -4.52
CA VAL A 134 -5.01 8.49 -4.70
C VAL A 134 -4.81 9.41 -3.50
N TRP A 135 -4.85 8.88 -2.27
CA TRP A 135 -4.62 9.65 -1.06
C TRP A 135 -3.21 10.27 -1.03
N ASP A 136 -2.19 9.51 -1.43
CA ASP A 136 -0.83 10.02 -1.50
C ASP A 136 -0.63 11.05 -2.62
N TYR A 137 -1.23 10.81 -3.78
CA TYR A 137 -1.19 11.75 -4.88
C TYR A 137 -1.83 13.09 -4.51
N ALA A 138 -3.00 13.06 -3.86
CA ALA A 138 -3.66 14.26 -3.33
C ALA A 138 -2.80 14.95 -2.27
N SER A 139 -2.18 14.19 -1.36
CA SER A 139 -1.28 14.73 -0.33
C SER A 139 -0.06 15.42 -0.93
N LEU A 140 0.53 14.85 -1.99
CA LEU A 140 1.64 15.44 -2.73
C LEU A 140 1.25 16.74 -3.43
N ARG A 141 0.08 16.77 -4.09
CA ARG A 141 -0.47 17.96 -4.72
C ARG A 141 -0.61 19.10 -3.71
N VAL A 142 -1.20 18.81 -2.54
CA VAL A 142 -1.36 19.80 -1.47
C VAL A 142 -0.02 20.30 -0.92
N GLN A 143 0.97 19.42 -0.75
CA GLN A 143 2.30 19.80 -0.25
C GLN A 143 3.07 20.72 -1.22
N ARG A 144 2.83 20.59 -2.53
CA ARG A 144 3.45 21.45 -3.56
C ARG A 144 2.81 22.82 -3.69
N MET A 145 1.55 22.98 -3.27
CA MET A 145 0.82 24.27 -3.34
C MET A 145 1.00 25.15 -2.10
N LYS A 146 1.44 24.57 -0.97
CA LYS A 146 1.83 25.32 0.24
C LYS A 146 3.24 25.86 0.09
#